data_AF-A0A9W3H9R9-F1
#
_entry.id   AF-A0A9W3H9R9-F1
#
_cell.length_a   1.000
_cell.length_b   1.000
_cell.length_c   1.000
_cell.angle_alpha   90.00
_cell.angle_beta   90.00
_cell.angle_gamma   90.00
#
_symmetry.space_group_name_H-M   'P 1'
#
loop_
_entity.id
_entity.type
_entity.pdbx_description
1 polymer ?
#
loop_
_entity_poly.entity_id
_entity_poly.type
_entity_poly.pdbx_seq_one_letter_code
_entity_poly.pdbx_strand_id
1 'polypeptide(L)' 'MNYIDDDLLQYSDWRGQPFLREEVAQFLTYYCKAPAPLDPENVVVLNGCSSVFSALATVLCDPGGKSVGSALPQE' A
#
# COMPACT_ATOMS: atom_id res chain seq x y z
N MET A 1 -14.82 -11.04 -27.53
CA MET A 1 -13.41 -10.64 -27.31
C MET A 1 -13.39 -9.79 -26.05
N ASN A 2 -12.54 -10.13 -25.07
CA ASN A 2 -12.36 -9.28 -23.90
C ASN A 2 -11.64 -8.02 -24.36
N TYR A 3 -12.38 -6.91 -24.45
CA TYR A 3 -11.80 -5.59 -24.73
C TYR A 3 -11.09 -5.16 -23.45
N ILE A 4 -9.77 -5.25 -23.46
CA ILE A 4 -8.91 -4.72 -22.41
C ILE A 4 -8.35 -3.42 -22.96
N ASP A 5 -8.43 -2.36 -22.17
CA ASP A 5 -7.84 -1.08 -22.53
C ASP A 5 -6.32 -1.23 -22.66
N ASP A 6 -5.75 -0.80 -23.79
CA ASP A 6 -4.31 -0.95 -24.08
C ASP A 6 -3.44 -0.25 -23.03
N ASP A 7 -3.95 0.81 -22.38
CA ASP A 7 -3.24 1.53 -21.31
C ASP A 7 -3.06 0.66 -20.04
N LEU A 8 -3.91 -0.33 -19.82
CA LEU A 8 -3.78 -1.29 -18.71
C LEU A 8 -2.69 -2.33 -18.95
N LEU A 9 -2.25 -2.50 -20.19
CA LEU A 9 -1.17 -3.41 -20.57
C LEU A 9 0.21 -2.75 -20.41
N GLN A 10 0.27 -1.43 -20.23
CA GLN A 10 1.50 -0.69 -20.02
C GLN A 10 1.94 -0.72 -18.55
N TYR A 11 3.25 -0.62 -18.33
CA TYR A 11 3.79 -0.45 -17.00
C TYR A 11 3.24 0.83 -16.37
N SER A 12 2.58 0.65 -15.23
CA SER A 12 1.98 1.73 -14.47
C SER A 12 3.06 2.50 -13.69
N ASP A 13 2.68 3.64 -13.14
CA ASP A 13 3.47 4.32 -12.12
C ASP A 13 3.78 3.36 -10.94
N TRP A 14 4.90 3.57 -10.25
CA TRP A 14 5.35 2.74 -9.12
C TRP A 14 4.33 2.72 -7.96
N ARG A 15 3.42 3.69 -7.95
CA ARG A 15 2.35 3.87 -6.98
C ARG A 15 1.12 3.02 -7.28
N GLY A 16 1.03 2.49 -8.50
CA GLY A 16 -0.13 1.80 -9.04
C GLY A 16 -1.02 2.68 -9.90
N GLN A 17 -1.99 2.04 -10.57
CA GLN A 17 -2.92 2.70 -11.49
C GLN A 17 -3.78 3.76 -10.77
N PRO A 18 -4.03 4.94 -11.39
CA PRO A 18 -4.78 6.02 -10.76
C PRO A 18 -6.18 5.62 -10.28
N PHE A 19 -6.96 4.93 -11.13
CA PHE A 19 -8.31 4.49 -10.79
C PHE A 19 -8.35 3.60 -9.54
N LEU A 20 -7.33 2.74 -9.38
CA LEU A 20 -7.24 1.84 -8.24
C LEU A 20 -6.94 2.61 -6.95
N ARG A 21 -6.07 3.63 -7.02
CA ARG A 21 -5.74 4.47 -5.86
C ARG A 21 -6.95 5.29 -5.39
N GLU A 22 -7.75 5.82 -6.32
CA GLU A 22 -9.00 6.52 -6.02
C GLU A 22 -10.00 5.62 -5.30
N GLU A 23 -10.24 4.42 -5.83
CA GLU A 23 -11.18 3.46 -5.23
C GLU A 23 -10.70 2.97 -3.86
N VAL A 24 -9.41 2.72 -3.67
CA VAL A 24 -8.86 2.34 -2.37
C VAL A 24 -9.02 3.46 -1.35
N ALA A 25 -8.75 4.72 -1.73
CA ALA A 25 -8.94 5.87 -0.86
C ALA A 25 -10.40 6.01 -0.41
N GLN A 26 -11.35 5.87 -1.35
CA GLN A 26 -12.78 5.88 -1.04
C GLN A 26 -13.19 4.71 -0.16
N PHE A 27 -12.72 3.50 -0.47
CA PHE A 27 -13.01 2.29 0.28
C PHE A 27 -12.57 2.43 1.74
N LEU A 28 -11.34 2.86 1.99
CA LEU A 28 -10.82 3.07 3.35
C LEU A 28 -11.55 4.20 4.08
N THR A 29 -11.91 5.27 3.36
CA THR A 29 -12.68 6.38 3.93
C THR A 29 -14.06 5.90 4.40
N TYR A 30 -14.78 5.19 3.54
CA TYR A 30 -16.17 4.79 3.80
C TYR A 30 -16.27 3.58 4.73
N TYR A 31 -15.57 2.48 4.41
CA TYR A 31 -15.70 1.21 5.13
C TYR A 31 -14.84 1.15 6.38
N CYS A 32 -13.60 1.66 6.32
CA CYS A 32 -12.71 1.69 7.47
C CYS A 32 -12.91 2.93 8.35
N LYS A 33 -13.85 3.82 7.98
CA LYS A 33 -14.21 5.04 8.70
C LYS A 33 -12.97 5.88 9.02
N ALA A 34 -12.14 6.11 8.00
CA ALA A 34 -10.96 6.96 8.16
C ALA A 34 -11.37 8.32 8.78
N PRO A 35 -10.56 8.87 9.70
CA PRO A 35 -10.92 10.09 10.44
C PRO A 35 -11.05 11.32 9.53
N ALA A 36 -10.47 11.27 8.33
CA ALA A 36 -10.63 12.27 7.27
C ALA A 36 -10.61 11.55 5.90
N PRO A 37 -11.19 12.15 4.84
CA PRO A 37 -11.07 11.63 3.49
C PRO A 37 -9.61 11.48 3.08
N LEU A 38 -9.25 10.31 2.56
CA LEU A 38 -7.89 10.05 2.11
C LEU A 38 -7.65 10.64 0.73
N ASP A 39 -6.48 11.26 0.55
CA ASP A 39 -6.01 11.73 -0.75
C ASP A 39 -5.47 10.53 -1.56
N PRO A 40 -5.99 10.25 -2.77
CA PRO A 40 -5.45 9.21 -3.67
C PRO A 40 -3.96 9.41 -3.99
N GLU A 41 -3.47 10.65 -3.92
CA GLU A 41 -2.07 10.99 -4.09
C GLU A 41 -1.20 10.66 -2.86
N ASN A 42 -1.78 10.13 -1.79
CA ASN A 42 -1.03 9.52 -0.68
C ASN A 42 -1.17 7.99 -0.61
N VAL A 43 -1.84 7.38 -1.60
CA VAL A 43 -2.00 5.92 -1.70
C VAL A 43 -0.90 5.32 -2.58
N VAL A 44 -0.35 4.19 -2.14
CA VAL A 44 0.60 3.35 -2.87
C VAL A 44 0.12 1.91 -2.79
N VAL A 45 0.02 1.25 -3.94
CA VAL A 45 -0.41 -0.15 -4.03
C VAL A 45 0.80 -1.07 -3.93
N LEU A 46 0.75 -2.06 -3.04
CA LEU A 46 1.83 -3.02 -2.80
C LEU A 46 1.31 -4.46 -2.91
N ASN A 47 2.23 -5.39 -3.22
CA ASN A 47 1.95 -6.81 -3.38
C ASN A 47 1.67 -7.50 -2.02
N GLY A 48 0.48 -7.27 -1.47
CA GLY A 48 0.02 -7.88 -0.23
C GLY A 48 0.59 -7.26 1.05
N CYS A 49 0.08 -7.72 2.21
CA CYS A 49 0.36 -7.14 3.52
C CYS A 49 1.84 -7.23 3.94
N SER A 50 2.53 -8.34 3.63
CA SER A 50 3.95 -8.49 3.95
C SER A 50 4.81 -7.40 3.31
N SER A 51 4.48 -7.01 2.08
CA SER A 51 5.16 -5.92 1.38
C SER A 51 4.92 -4.57 2.05
N VAL A 52 3.69 -4.33 2.54
CA VAL A 52 3.34 -3.12 3.30
C VAL A 52 4.16 -3.03 4.59
N PHE A 53 4.22 -4.10 5.38
CA PHE A 53 5.01 -4.11 6.61
C PHE A 53 6.51 -3.97 6.35
N SER A 54 7.03 -4.63 5.32
CA SER A 54 8.44 -4.52 4.92
C SER A 54 8.81 -3.10 4.51
N ALA A 55 7.97 -2.46 3.67
CA ALA A 55 8.16 -1.07 3.28
C ALA A 55 8.10 -0.12 4.48
N LEU A 56 7.11 -0.30 5.37
CA LEU A 56 6.99 0.49 6.57
C LEU A 56 8.20 0.34 7.50
N ALA A 57 8.69 -0.87 7.71
CA ALA A 57 9.90 -1.12 8.50
C ALA A 57 11.12 -0.47 7.86
N THR A 58 11.25 -0.53 6.52
CA THR A 58 12.37 0.09 5.81
C THR A 58 12.38 1.62 5.94
N VAL A 59 11.21 2.25 5.96
CA VAL A 59 11.08 3.72 6.06
C VAL A 59 11.17 4.21 7.50
N LEU A 60 10.62 3.46 8.46
CA LEU A 60 10.54 3.87 9.87
C LEU A 60 11.71 3.40 10.73
N CYS A 61 12.37 2.29 10.40
CA CYS A 61 13.42 1.73 11.23
C CYS A 61 14.80 2.12 10.71
N ASP A 62 15.64 2.64 11.60
CA ASP A 62 17.06 2.76 11.31
C ASP A 62 17.70 1.37 11.16
N PRO A 63 18.66 1.20 10.23
CA PRO A 63 19.41 -0.04 10.13
C PRO A 63 20.17 -0.30 11.45
N GLY A 64 19.69 -1.28 12.22
CA GLY A 64 20.20 -1.65 13.56
C GLY A 64 19.25 -1.35 14.72
N GLY A 65 18.12 -0.68 14.48
CA GLY A 65 17.07 -0.44 15.46
C GLY A 65 16.19 -1.66 15.70
N LYS A 66 15.91 -2.00 16.96
CA LYS A 66 15.02 -3.10 17.33
C LYS A 66 13.57 -2.71 17.04
N SER A 67 12.94 -3.37 16.07
CA SER A 67 11.49 -3.27 15.87
C SER A 67 10.74 -4.00 16.99
N VAL A 68 9.57 -3.48 17.37
CA VAL A 68 8.72 -3.98 18.49
C VAL A 68 8.30 -5.46 18.34
N GLY A 69 8.49 -6.07 17.17
CA GLY A 69 8.23 -7.50 16.91
C GLY A 69 9.41 -8.45 17.15
N SER A 70 10.62 -7.95 17.45
CA SER A 70 11.82 -8.79 17.68
C SER A 70 11.92 -9.38 19.09
N ALA A 71 10.90 -9.21 19.93
CA ALA A 71 10.81 -9.74 21.28
C ALA A 71 10.06 -11.08 21.38
N LEU A 72 10.03 -11.89 20.31
CA LEU A 72 9.68 -13.30 20.43
C LEU A 72 10.96 -14.10 20.72
N PRO A 73 11.07 -14.77 21.87
CA PRO A 73 12.21 -15.64 22.13
C PRO A 73 12.17 -16.79 21.11
N GLN A 74 13.25 -16.93 20.34
CA GLN A 74 13.55 -18.17 19.66
C GLN A 74 14.02 -19.14 20.75
N GLU A 75 13.18 -20.11 21.10
CA GLU A 75 13.62 -21.34 21.77
C GLU A 75 14.36 -22.26 20.78
#